data_AF-X0WH46-F1
#
_entry.id   AF-X0WH46-F1
#
_cell.length_a   1.000
_cell.length_b   1.000
_cell.length_c   1.000
_cell.angle_alpha   90.00
_cell.angle_beta   90.00
_cell.angle_gamma   90.00
#
_symmetry.space_group_name_H-M   'P 1'
#
loop_
_entity.id
_entity.type
_entity.pdbx_description
1 polymer ?
#
loop_
_entity_poly.entity_id
_entity_poly.type
_entity_poly.pdbx_seq_one_letter_code
_entity_poly.pdbx_strand_id
1 'polypeptide(L)'
;TESNGRSERMIDETGELCLQTRHFSSLMGVDEGSHLWKDFEEIYYAKTLYMPSFYTASQYDAAWLLVETILKTASTDASVIAEALIPTSHMMHGISGWMALDENGDRAAQIFDIWGFYERTPGDIWFQKWGTYDGRSIEVIWYDGKIIAAGIDAPRLD
;
A
#
# COMPACT_ATOMS: atom_id res chain seq x y z
N THR A 1 1.84 -7.60 -10.82
CA THR A 1 0.89 -6.49 -11.09
C THR A 1 1.04 -5.34 -10.11
N GLU A 2 2.21 -5.11 -9.51
CA GLU A 2 2.60 -3.77 -9.06
C GLU A 2 4.02 -3.49 -9.57
N SER A 3 4.17 -2.30 -10.14
CA SER A 3 5.26 -1.92 -11.05
C SER A 3 6.62 -1.88 -10.33
N ASN A 4 7.70 -2.01 -11.12
CA ASN A 4 9.14 -1.87 -10.84
C ASN A 4 9.75 -2.35 -9.49
N GLY A 5 9.16 -2.05 -8.33
CA GLY A 5 9.71 -2.39 -7.00
C GLY A 5 9.49 -3.84 -6.53
N ARG A 6 8.49 -4.54 -7.08
CA ARG A 6 8.13 -5.93 -6.74
C ARG A 6 7.82 -6.82 -7.96
N SER A 7 8.46 -6.54 -9.09
CA SER A 7 8.21 -7.28 -10.33
C SER A 7 9.09 -8.53 -10.42
N GLU A 8 8.52 -9.73 -10.28
CA GLU A 8 9.26 -10.99 -10.47
C GLU A 8 9.84 -11.10 -11.87
N ARG A 9 9.10 -10.61 -12.88
CA ARG A 9 9.60 -10.52 -14.25
C ARG A 9 10.90 -9.72 -14.39
N MET A 10 11.09 -8.67 -13.58
CA MET A 10 12.34 -7.90 -13.59
C MET A 10 13.50 -8.72 -13.01
N ILE A 11 13.24 -9.61 -12.06
CA ILE A 11 14.23 -10.56 -11.54
C ILE A 11 14.62 -11.53 -12.67
N ASP A 12 13.62 -12.14 -13.31
CA ASP A 12 13.82 -13.15 -14.36
C ASP A 12 14.57 -12.59 -15.58
N GLU A 13 14.26 -11.37 -16.00
CA GLU A 13 14.82 -10.77 -17.21
C GLU A 13 16.07 -9.91 -16.94
N THR A 14 16.20 -9.31 -15.74
CA THR A 14 17.20 -8.25 -15.48
C THR A 14 17.78 -8.24 -14.05
N GLY A 15 17.65 -9.33 -13.28
CA GLY A 15 17.97 -9.35 -11.84
C GLY A 15 19.35 -8.77 -11.46
N GLU A 16 20.42 -9.12 -12.18
CA GLU A 16 21.76 -8.56 -11.92
C GLU A 16 21.82 -7.03 -12.09
N LEU A 17 21.16 -6.49 -13.12
CA LEU A 17 21.07 -5.04 -13.35
C LEU A 17 20.24 -4.35 -12.27
N CYS A 18 19.19 -5.02 -11.77
CA CYS A 18 18.41 -4.54 -10.64
C CYS A 18 19.25 -4.42 -9.36
N LEU A 19 20.15 -5.39 -9.08
CA LEU A 19 21.08 -5.30 -7.95
C LEU A 19 22.13 -4.20 -8.13
N GLN A 20 22.63 -4.00 -9.35
CA GLN A 20 23.64 -2.98 -9.64
C GLN A 20 23.08 -1.56 -9.47
N THR A 21 21.84 -1.33 -9.90
CA THR A 21 21.20 0.00 -9.81
C THR A 21 20.71 0.35 -8.41
N ARG A 22 20.42 -0.66 -7.58
CA ARG A 22 19.87 -0.49 -6.21
C ARG A 22 18.68 0.47 -6.17
N HIS A 23 17.88 0.47 -7.24
CA HIS A 23 16.78 1.40 -7.38
C HIS A 23 15.70 1.13 -6.34
N PHE A 24 15.29 2.18 -5.63
CA PHE A 24 14.13 2.17 -4.76
C PHE A 24 12.89 2.51 -5.56
N SER A 25 11.79 1.82 -5.30
CA SER A 25 10.48 2.14 -5.85
C SER A 25 9.44 2.19 -4.73
N SER A 26 8.60 3.21 -4.77
CA SER A 26 7.43 3.30 -3.89
C SER A 26 6.27 2.50 -4.45
N LEU A 27 5.61 1.75 -3.59
CA LEU A 27 4.34 1.08 -3.85
C LEU A 27 3.33 1.48 -2.79
N MET A 28 2.05 1.49 -3.14
CA MET A 28 1.00 1.82 -2.18
C MET A 28 0.98 0.75 -1.08
N GLY A 29 1.18 1.17 0.17
CA GLY A 29 1.16 0.29 1.33
C GLY A 29 -0.25 0.09 1.87
N VAL A 30 -0.47 -1.03 2.52
CA VAL A 30 -1.63 -1.29 3.38
C VAL A 30 -1.20 -1.24 4.84
N ASP A 31 -2.15 -1.18 5.76
CA ASP A 31 -1.84 -1.36 7.18
C ASP A 31 -1.61 -2.86 7.48
N GLU A 32 -0.39 -3.33 7.20
CA GLU A 32 0.06 -4.71 7.45
C GLU A 32 -0.06 -5.11 8.93
N GLY A 33 -0.18 -4.15 9.86
CA GLY A 33 -0.39 -4.38 11.28
C GLY A 33 -1.84 -4.73 11.62
N SER A 34 -2.79 -4.25 10.81
CA SER A 34 -4.24 -4.39 11.06
C SER A 34 -4.71 -5.83 10.91
N HIS A 35 -5.59 -6.26 11.82
CA HIS A 35 -6.27 -7.55 11.68
C HIS A 35 -7.20 -7.56 10.46
N LEU A 36 -7.78 -6.41 10.06
CA LEU A 36 -8.62 -6.32 8.85
C LEU A 36 -7.86 -6.74 7.61
N TRP A 37 -6.60 -6.30 7.46
CA TRP A 37 -5.74 -6.69 6.36
C TRP A 37 -5.39 -8.18 6.42
N LYS A 38 -4.95 -8.68 7.57
CA LYS A 38 -4.51 -10.08 7.72
C LYS A 38 -5.66 -11.06 7.45
N ASP A 39 -6.83 -10.80 8.02
CA ASP A 39 -8.01 -11.63 7.83
C ASP A 39 -8.46 -11.61 6.35
N PHE A 40 -8.44 -10.44 5.72
CA PHE A 40 -8.77 -10.31 4.30
C PHE A 40 -7.76 -11.03 3.41
N GLU A 41 -6.46 -10.88 3.67
CA GLU A 41 -5.38 -11.52 2.93
C GLU A 41 -5.52 -13.05 2.94
N GLU A 42 -5.75 -13.63 4.12
CA GLU A 42 -5.97 -15.08 4.27
C GLU A 42 -7.19 -15.54 3.47
N ILE A 43 -8.34 -14.86 3.62
CA ILE A 43 -9.58 -15.21 2.92
C ILE A 43 -9.43 -15.04 1.40
N TYR A 44 -8.80 -13.95 0.96
CA TYR A 44 -8.61 -13.65 -0.45
C TYR A 44 -7.69 -14.68 -1.11
N TYR A 45 -6.57 -15.02 -0.47
CA TYR A 45 -5.65 -16.04 -0.97
C TYR A 45 -6.31 -17.42 -1.03
N ALA A 46 -7.05 -17.82 0.01
CA ALA A 46 -7.77 -19.10 0.02
C ALA A 46 -8.79 -19.25 -1.12
N LYS A 47 -9.36 -18.13 -1.61
CA LYS A 47 -10.37 -18.12 -2.69
C LYS A 47 -9.77 -17.98 -4.08
N THR A 48 -8.68 -17.24 -4.21
CA THR A 48 -8.15 -16.82 -5.52
C THR A 48 -6.82 -17.48 -5.87
N LEU A 49 -6.09 -17.98 -4.86
CA LEU A 49 -4.69 -18.40 -4.96
C LEU A 49 -3.73 -17.26 -5.36
N TYR A 50 -4.15 -16.01 -5.18
CA TYR A 50 -3.34 -14.82 -5.39
C TYR A 50 -3.33 -13.95 -4.13
N MET A 51 -2.23 -13.25 -3.88
CA MET A 51 -2.19 -12.25 -2.82
C MET A 51 -2.96 -11.00 -3.26
N PRO A 52 -3.76 -10.37 -2.38
CA PRO A 52 -4.40 -9.12 -2.72
C PRO A 52 -3.35 -8.01 -2.88
N SER A 53 -3.63 -7.08 -3.79
CA SER A 53 -2.87 -5.83 -3.92
C SER A 53 -3.51 -4.71 -3.10
N PHE A 54 -2.80 -3.59 -2.93
CA PHE A 54 -3.41 -2.38 -2.37
C PHE A 54 -4.65 -1.98 -3.18
N TYR A 55 -4.59 -2.06 -4.51
CA TYR A 55 -5.72 -1.73 -5.39
C TYR A 55 -6.94 -2.65 -5.18
N THR A 56 -6.69 -3.91 -4.80
CA THR A 56 -7.78 -4.84 -4.44
C THR A 56 -8.44 -4.40 -3.14
N ALA A 57 -7.63 -4.05 -2.13
CA ALA A 57 -8.12 -3.57 -0.84
C ALA A 57 -8.87 -2.24 -0.96
N SER A 58 -8.36 -1.29 -1.76
CA SER A 58 -8.98 0.01 -1.92
C SER A 58 -10.32 -0.06 -2.66
N GLN A 59 -10.48 -0.99 -3.61
CA GLN A 59 -11.76 -1.27 -4.25
C GLN A 59 -12.78 -1.84 -3.27
N TYR A 60 -12.36 -2.77 -2.41
CA TYR A 60 -13.23 -3.32 -1.36
C TYR A 60 -13.68 -2.22 -0.40
N ASP A 61 -12.74 -1.40 0.06
CA ASP A 61 -13.00 -0.26 0.94
C ASP A 61 -13.93 0.76 0.30
N ALA A 62 -13.78 1.07 -0.98
CA ALA A 62 -14.68 1.98 -1.69
C ALA A 62 -16.12 1.46 -1.71
N ALA A 63 -16.33 0.16 -1.90
CA ALA A 63 -17.65 -0.45 -1.82
C ALA A 63 -18.23 -0.35 -0.40
N TRP A 64 -17.40 -0.60 0.62
CA TRP A 64 -17.81 -0.48 2.02
C TRP A 64 -18.10 0.94 2.47
N LEU A 65 -17.37 1.93 1.96
CA LEU A 65 -17.70 3.34 2.17
C LEU A 65 -19.10 3.66 1.67
N LEU A 66 -19.44 3.21 0.45
CA LEU A 66 -20.77 3.42 -0.12
C LEU A 66 -21.86 2.76 0.73
N VAL A 67 -21.65 1.51 1.17
CA VAL A 67 -22.60 0.80 2.06
C VAL A 67 -22.79 1.56 3.37
N GLU A 68 -21.70 1.95 4.02
CA GLU A 68 -21.76 2.71 5.27
C GLU A 68 -22.46 4.06 5.10
N THR A 69 -22.25 4.77 3.98
CA THR A 69 -22.96 6.01 3.69
C THR A 69 -24.45 5.79 3.49
N ILE A 70 -24.86 4.72 2.80
CA ILE A 70 -26.27 4.34 2.66
C ILE A 70 -26.91 4.05 4.02
N LEU A 71 -26.21 3.29 4.87
CA LEU A 71 -26.70 2.94 6.21
C LEU A 71 -26.82 4.18 7.11
N LYS A 72 -25.84 5.09 7.08
CA LYS A 72 -25.85 6.33 7.87
C LYS A 72 -26.94 7.31 7.44
N THR A 73 -27.20 7.40 6.14
CA THR A 73 -28.21 8.32 5.58
C THR A 73 -29.61 7.71 5.52
N ALA A 74 -29.72 6.39 5.69
CA ALA A 74 -30.93 5.61 5.42
C ALA A 74 -31.52 5.90 4.02
N SER A 75 -30.67 6.18 3.05
CA SER A 75 -31.05 6.62 1.71
C SER A 75 -30.25 5.91 0.63
N THR A 76 -30.87 5.72 -0.52
CA THR A 76 -30.21 5.29 -1.76
C THR A 76 -30.19 6.42 -2.80
N ASP A 77 -30.67 7.61 -2.43
CA ASP A 77 -30.63 8.79 -3.30
C ASP A 77 -29.18 9.28 -3.49
N ALA A 78 -28.78 9.45 -4.74
CA ALA A 78 -27.40 9.78 -5.09
C ALA A 78 -26.95 11.14 -4.54
N SER A 79 -27.84 12.13 -4.46
CA SER A 79 -27.49 13.47 -3.94
C SER A 79 -27.24 13.42 -2.43
N VAL A 80 -28.09 12.70 -1.71
CA VAL A 80 -27.94 12.47 -0.26
C VAL A 80 -26.65 11.70 0.04
N ILE A 81 -26.35 10.67 -0.75
CA ILE A 81 -25.10 9.90 -0.60
C ILE A 81 -23.88 10.78 -0.90
N ALA A 82 -23.89 11.54 -2.00
CA ALA A 82 -22.76 12.38 -2.38
C ALA A 82 -22.41 13.41 -1.30
N GLU A 83 -23.42 14.04 -0.68
CA GLU A 83 -23.23 14.99 0.43
C GLU A 83 -22.63 14.32 1.68
N ALA A 84 -22.96 13.06 1.93
CA ALA A 84 -22.55 12.33 3.13
C ALA A 84 -21.27 11.49 2.96
N LEU A 85 -20.78 11.30 1.73
CA LEU A 85 -19.68 10.37 1.42
C LEU A 85 -18.36 10.80 2.10
N ILE A 86 -17.94 12.05 1.89
CA ILE A 86 -16.69 12.57 2.47
C ILE A 86 -16.74 12.55 4.00
N PRO A 87 -17.78 13.10 4.67
CA PRO A 87 -17.90 13.00 6.14
C PRO A 87 -17.92 11.55 6.65
N THR A 88 -18.51 10.62 5.90
CA THR A 88 -18.51 9.19 6.26
C THR A 88 -17.09 8.62 6.23
N SER A 89 -16.31 8.96 5.20
CA SER A 89 -14.95 8.43 4.98
C SER A 89 -13.98 8.75 6.12
N HIS A 90 -14.15 9.90 6.78
CA HIS A 90 -13.27 10.36 7.87
C HIS A 90 -13.31 9.46 9.10
N MET A 91 -14.39 8.67 9.26
CA MET A 91 -14.60 7.78 10.39
C MET A 91 -14.25 6.32 10.08
N MET A 92 -13.75 6.02 8.87
CA MET A 92 -13.55 4.66 8.40
C MET A 92 -12.07 4.29 8.32
N HIS A 93 -11.76 3.15 8.95
CA HIS A 93 -10.52 2.43 8.76
C HIS A 93 -10.84 1.10 8.08
N GLY A 94 -10.51 1.01 6.80
CA GLY A 94 -10.75 -0.16 5.97
C GLY A 94 -9.55 -1.11 5.94
N ILE A 95 -9.60 -2.03 4.99
CA ILE A 95 -8.56 -3.04 4.75
C ILE A 95 -7.31 -2.38 4.16
N SER A 96 -7.47 -1.32 3.37
CA SER A 96 -6.39 -0.50 2.83
C SER A 96 -5.90 0.59 3.79
N GLY A 97 -6.38 0.61 5.04
CA GLY A 97 -6.04 1.61 6.06
C GLY A 97 -7.09 2.71 6.23
N TRP A 98 -6.68 3.88 6.75
CA TRP A 98 -7.57 5.05 6.90
C TRP A 98 -8.08 5.55 5.56
N MET A 99 -9.40 5.72 5.44
CA MET A 99 -10.09 6.00 4.18
C MET A 99 -10.49 7.46 3.99
N ALA A 100 -10.02 8.36 4.85
CA ALA A 100 -10.40 9.76 4.81
C ALA A 100 -10.16 10.39 3.43
N LEU A 101 -11.21 11.01 2.89
CA LEU A 101 -11.16 11.77 1.64
C LEU A 101 -11.00 13.27 1.92
N ASP A 102 -10.34 13.98 1.01
CA ASP A 102 -10.25 15.44 1.01
C ASP A 102 -11.52 16.08 0.41
N GLU A 103 -11.51 17.41 0.27
CA GLU A 103 -12.64 18.18 -0.28
C GLU A 103 -12.91 17.90 -1.78
N ASN A 104 -11.93 17.33 -2.50
CA ASN A 104 -12.05 16.94 -3.90
C ASN A 104 -12.54 15.50 -4.07
N GLY A 105 -12.65 14.75 -2.96
CA GLY A 105 -12.98 13.33 -2.96
C GLY A 105 -11.76 12.43 -3.20
N ASP A 106 -10.55 12.96 -3.19
CA ASP A 106 -9.30 12.20 -3.26
C ASP A 106 -8.93 11.67 -1.88
N ARG A 107 -8.15 10.59 -1.81
CA ARG A 107 -7.68 10.08 -0.52
C ARG A 107 -6.73 11.10 0.12
N ALA A 108 -7.08 11.59 1.31
CA ALA A 108 -6.40 12.71 1.96
C ALA A 108 -4.93 12.44 2.25
N ALA A 109 -4.59 11.20 2.60
CA ALA A 109 -3.22 10.76 2.79
C ALA A 109 -3.07 9.27 2.49
N GLN A 110 -1.86 8.87 2.17
CA GLN A 110 -1.53 7.49 1.88
C GLN A 110 -0.15 7.11 2.39
N ILE A 111 -0.03 5.88 2.85
CA ILE A 111 1.25 5.26 3.19
C ILE A 111 1.78 4.52 1.96
N PHE A 112 3.04 4.78 1.62
CA PHE A 112 3.72 4.08 0.55
C PHE A 112 4.86 3.26 1.16
N ASP A 113 4.96 2.00 0.75
CA ASP A 113 6.10 1.18 1.05
C ASP A 113 7.22 1.46 0.07
N ILE A 114 8.45 1.55 0.56
CA ILE A 114 9.64 1.73 -0.27
C ILE A 114 10.29 0.36 -0.43
N TRP A 115 10.21 -0.18 -1.64
CA TRP A 115 10.75 -1.49 -2.02
C TRP A 115 12.00 -1.36 -2.88
N GLY A 116 12.79 -2.40 -2.92
CA GLY A 116 13.92 -2.53 -3.85
C GLY A 116 14.40 -3.97 -3.94
N PHE A 117 15.27 -4.23 -4.90
CA PHE A 117 15.87 -5.55 -5.08
C PHE A 117 16.99 -5.79 -4.08
N TYR A 118 17.11 -7.02 -3.61
CA TYR A 118 18.07 -7.46 -2.62
C TYR A 118 18.53 -8.88 -2.90
N GLU A 119 19.82 -9.15 -2.71
CA GLU A 119 20.36 -10.50 -2.79
C GLU A 119 20.31 -11.13 -1.39
N ARG A 120 19.41 -12.09 -1.17
CA ARG A 120 19.24 -12.75 0.14
C ARG A 120 20.40 -13.68 0.45
N THR A 121 20.83 -14.40 -0.58
CA THR A 121 22.00 -15.29 -0.60
C THR A 121 22.61 -15.24 -2.00
N PRO A 122 23.87 -15.66 -2.21
CA PRO A 122 24.51 -15.58 -3.54
C PRO A 122 23.64 -16.22 -4.64
N GLY A 123 23.21 -15.40 -5.60
CA GLY A 123 22.34 -15.78 -6.72
C GLY A 123 20.83 -15.77 -6.45
N ASP A 124 20.39 -15.49 -5.21
CA ASP A 124 18.97 -15.44 -4.83
C ASP A 124 18.50 -13.98 -4.67
N ILE A 125 18.05 -13.42 -5.78
CA ILE A 125 17.55 -12.06 -5.88
C ILE A 125 16.07 -12.04 -5.50
N TRP A 126 15.71 -11.14 -4.59
CA TRP A 126 14.35 -10.96 -4.11
C TRP A 126 14.03 -9.48 -3.83
N PHE A 127 12.84 -9.22 -3.28
CA PHE A 127 12.41 -7.88 -2.87
C PHE A 127 12.61 -7.67 -1.37
N GLN A 128 12.98 -6.45 -1.00
CA GLN A 128 13.05 -5.99 0.37
C GLN A 128 12.31 -4.67 0.52
N LYS A 129 11.41 -4.59 1.51
CA LYS A 129 10.86 -3.33 2.01
C LYS A 129 11.94 -2.64 2.85
N TRP A 130 12.40 -1.49 2.37
CA TRP A 130 13.49 -0.68 2.91
C TRP A 130 13.01 0.48 3.77
N GLY A 131 11.75 0.85 3.66
CA GLY A 131 11.16 1.93 4.44
C GLY A 131 9.71 2.17 4.05
N THR A 132 9.18 3.27 4.55
CA THR A 132 7.84 3.77 4.23
C THR A 132 7.86 5.28 4.07
N TYR A 133 7.07 5.81 3.16
CA TYR A 133 6.68 7.22 3.16
C TYR A 133 5.29 7.35 3.78
N ASP A 134 5.16 8.22 4.79
CA ASP A 134 3.90 8.54 5.44
C ASP A 134 3.35 9.86 4.89
N GLY A 135 2.33 9.77 4.03
CA GLY A 135 1.68 10.96 3.45
C GLY A 135 0.91 11.83 4.45
N ARG A 136 0.73 11.38 5.71
CA ARG A 136 0.06 12.17 6.76
C ARG A 136 1.01 13.15 7.42
N SER A 137 2.25 12.72 7.68
CA SER A 137 3.30 13.59 8.22
C SER A 137 4.25 14.14 7.16
N ILE A 138 4.17 13.64 5.91
CA ILE A 138 5.07 13.97 4.80
C ILE A 138 6.51 13.60 5.18
N GLU A 139 6.69 12.37 5.65
CA GLU A 139 7.98 11.88 6.14
C GLU A 139 8.37 10.56 5.49
N VAL A 140 9.67 10.40 5.23
CA VAL A 140 10.26 9.11 4.84
C VAL A 140 10.89 8.47 6.07
N ILE A 141 10.46 7.25 6.37
CA ILE A 141 10.96 6.43 7.46
C ILE A 141 11.75 5.28 6.85
N TRP A 142 13.07 5.34 6.95
CA TRP A 142 13.96 4.26 6.53
C TRP A 142 14.09 3.18 7.61
N TYR A 143 14.16 1.93 7.19
CA TYR A 143 14.46 0.79 8.07
C TYR A 143 15.98 0.63 8.18
N ASP A 144 16.60 1.53 8.94
CA ASP A 144 18.06 1.67 9.03
C ASP A 144 18.80 0.36 9.36
N GLY A 145 18.23 -0.50 10.21
CA GLY A 145 18.82 -1.80 10.51
C GLY A 145 19.00 -2.68 9.26
N LYS A 146 18.06 -2.64 8.31
CA LYS A 146 18.16 -3.37 7.04
C LYS A 146 19.12 -2.68 6.08
N ILE A 147 19.02 -1.36 5.95
CA ILE A 147 19.86 -0.54 5.06
C ILE A 147 21.35 -0.72 5.40
N ILE A 148 21.70 -0.59 6.68
CA ILE A 148 23.07 -0.74 7.17
C ILE A 148 23.57 -2.17 6.94
N ALA A 149 22.76 -3.19 7.25
CA ALA A 149 23.13 -4.58 7.05
C ALA A 149 23.41 -4.92 5.58
N ALA A 150 22.70 -4.26 4.65
CA ALA A 150 22.88 -4.44 3.21
C ALA A 150 24.01 -3.58 2.61
N GLY A 151 24.64 -2.70 3.39
CA GLY A 151 25.65 -1.77 2.87
C GLY A 151 25.08 -0.84 1.79
N ILE A 152 23.82 -0.44 1.95
CA ILE A 152 23.11 0.48 1.05
C ILE A 152 23.11 1.86 1.70
N ASP A 153 23.18 2.91 0.88
CA ASP A 153 22.95 4.28 1.32
C ASP A 153 21.57 4.73 0.81
N ALA A 154 20.70 5.15 1.74
CA ALA A 154 19.34 5.52 1.42
C ALA A 154 19.28 7.04 1.16
N PRO A 155 18.49 7.52 0.17
CA PRO A 155 18.28 8.94 -0.04
C PRO A 155 17.72 9.61 1.22
N ARG A 156 18.44 10.60 1.74
CA ARG A 156 18.06 11.38 2.92
C ARG A 156 18.09 12.85 2.54
N LEU A 157 17.10 13.60 3.02
CA LEU A 157 17.14 15.06 3.00
C LEU A 157 18.04 15.48 4.17
N ASP A 158 19.06 16.27 3.86
CA ASP A 158 20.01 16.88 4.79
C ASP A 158 19.42 18.09 5.54
#